data_AF-A0A813E110-F1
#
_entry.id   AF-A0A813E110-F1
#
_cell.length_a   1.000
_cell.length_b   1.000
_cell.length_c   1.000
_cell.angle_alpha   90.00
_cell.angle_beta   90.00
_cell.angle_gamma   90.00
#
_symmetry.space_group_name_H-M   'P 1'
#
loop_
_entity.id
_entity.type
_entity.pdbx_description
1 polymer ?
#
loop_
_entity_poly.entity_id
_entity_poly.type
_entity_poly.pdbx_seq_one_letter_code
_entity_poly.pdbx_strand_id
1 'polypeptide(L)'
;MKDTLSKISKPKFTSNVAGVTWTESSKSWIYRLRDQSVRPEKLLGGGFVKAKDTSEAEIFRARAEAEEKMNKLYDKHGLPCRIWGANKQVKSASELIKRESGVVGVIWRPTESCWQTDVTVNGMRHCPRFRPKDETPEEVERCLQECLAAQRELKERQAREGKSKK
;
A
#
# COMPACT_ATOMS: atom_id res chain seq x y z
N MET A 1 -42.55 7.25 12.36
CA MET A 1 -41.56 7.66 11.33
C MET A 1 -40.24 7.83 12.05
N LYS A 2 -39.23 7.01 11.74
CA LYS A 2 -37.90 7.08 12.37
C LYS A 2 -36.98 7.79 11.39
N ASP A 3 -36.69 9.06 11.65
CA ASP A 3 -35.69 9.82 10.91
C ASP A 3 -34.35 9.12 11.01
N THR A 4 -33.91 8.55 9.89
CA THR A 4 -32.59 7.95 9.73
C THR A 4 -31.63 9.09 9.45
N LEU A 5 -31.15 9.72 10.52
CA LEU A 5 -30.03 10.67 10.45
C LEU A 5 -28.86 9.96 9.75
N SER A 6 -28.54 10.48 8.57
CA SER A 6 -27.41 10.12 7.74
C SER A 6 -26.14 10.04 8.58
N LYS A 7 -25.48 8.88 8.54
CA LYS A 7 -24.11 8.73 9.04
C LYS A 7 -23.20 9.61 8.19
N ILE A 8 -23.09 10.89 8.54
CA ILE A 8 -22.09 11.80 7.99
C ILE A 8 -20.74 11.17 8.33
N SER A 9 -20.09 10.60 7.31
CA SER A 9 -18.74 10.07 7.43
C SER A 9 -17.84 11.21 7.91
N LYS A 10 -17.34 11.10 9.14
CA LYS A 10 -16.43 12.10 9.72
C LYS A 10 -15.24 12.31 8.77
N PRO A 11 -14.76 13.55 8.61
CA PRO A 11 -13.60 13.83 7.76
C PRO A 11 -12.40 13.04 8.26
N LYS A 12 -11.81 12.23 7.38
CA LYS A 12 -10.57 11.50 7.69
C LYS A 12 -9.41 12.47 7.54
N PHE A 13 -8.95 13.06 8.64
CA PHE A 13 -7.72 13.83 8.65
C PHE A 13 -6.54 12.93 8.25
N THR A 14 -5.83 13.30 7.18
CA THR A 14 -4.68 12.57 6.66
C THR A 14 -3.46 13.49 6.62
N SER A 15 -2.26 12.94 6.82
CA SER A 15 -0.99 13.64 6.62
C SER A 15 -0.27 13.06 5.40
N ASN A 16 0.49 13.92 4.72
CA ASN A 16 1.34 13.52 3.61
C ASN A 16 2.70 12.99 4.09
N VAL A 17 3.05 13.12 5.37
CA VAL A 17 4.33 12.63 5.92
C VAL A 17 4.14 11.21 6.45
N ALA A 18 4.92 10.26 5.93
CA ALA A 18 4.81 8.87 6.38
C ALA A 18 5.14 8.78 7.87
N GLY A 19 4.31 8.04 8.61
CA GLY A 19 4.44 7.89 10.06
C GLY A 19 3.65 8.93 10.87
N VAL A 20 3.00 9.91 10.23
CA VAL A 20 2.13 10.90 10.89
C VAL A 20 0.65 10.54 10.68
N THR A 21 -0.10 10.33 11.77
CA THR A 21 -1.50 9.87 11.71
C THR A 21 -2.36 10.56 12.76
N TRP A 22 -3.56 10.97 12.39
CA TRP A 22 -4.54 11.52 13.33
C TRP A 22 -5.25 10.43 14.13
N THR A 23 -5.46 10.66 15.42
CA THR A 23 -6.26 9.80 16.29
C THR A 23 -7.40 10.59 16.90
N GLU A 24 -8.63 10.22 16.53
CA GLU A 24 -9.86 10.90 16.95
C GLU A 24 -10.12 10.78 18.46
N SER A 25 -9.85 9.61 19.05
CA SER A 25 -10.09 9.35 20.47
C SER A 25 -9.24 10.21 21.40
N SER A 26 -8.04 10.58 20.98
CA SER A 26 -7.12 11.42 21.73
C SER A 26 -7.01 12.85 21.19
N LYS A 27 -7.75 13.17 20.12
CA LYS A 27 -7.64 14.45 19.38
C LYS A 27 -6.18 14.86 19.15
N SER A 28 -5.37 13.90 18.70
CA SER A 28 -3.92 14.08 18.59
C SER A 28 -3.38 13.54 17.27
N TRP A 29 -2.39 14.25 16.72
CA TRP A 29 -1.51 13.72 15.69
C TRP A 29 -0.41 12.90 16.34
N ILE A 30 -0.27 11.65 15.94
CA ILE A 30 0.81 10.76 16.37
C ILE A 30 1.84 10.73 15.25
N TYR A 31 3.12 10.92 15.57
CA TYR A 31 4.23 10.73 14.64
C TYR A 31 5.15 9.62 15.15
N ARG A 32 5.53 8.67 14.28
CA ARG A 32 6.39 7.53 14.63
C ARG A 32 7.35 7.23 13.50
N LEU A 33 8.64 7.21 13.82
CA LEU A 33 9.72 6.77 12.93
C LEU A 33 10.16 5.36 13.32
N ARG A 34 9.98 4.42 12.40
CA ARG A 34 10.41 3.03 12.54
C ARG A 34 11.50 2.71 11.53
N ASP A 35 12.51 2.00 11.98
CA ASP A 35 13.52 1.40 11.12
C ASP A 35 12.96 0.12 10.51
N GLN A 36 12.75 0.16 9.19
CA GLN A 36 12.25 -0.99 8.42
C GLN A 36 13.38 -1.95 7.98
N SER A 37 14.65 -1.57 8.18
CA SER A 37 15.80 -2.40 7.78
C SER A 37 16.04 -3.56 8.74
N VAL A 38 15.60 -3.42 10.00
CA VAL A 38 15.74 -4.43 11.05
C VAL A 38 14.43 -5.17 11.26
N ARG A 39 14.52 -6.47 11.56
CA ARG A 39 13.38 -7.29 12.00
C ARG A 39 13.64 -7.87 13.39
N PRO A 40 12.76 -7.61 14.38
CA PRO A 40 11.55 -6.78 14.31
C PRO A 40 11.87 -5.29 14.08
N GLU A 41 10.92 -4.57 13.47
CA GLU A 41 11.08 -3.12 13.21
C GLU A 41 11.35 -2.37 14.52
N LYS A 42 12.41 -1.57 14.54
CA LYS A 42 12.81 -0.81 15.73
C LYS A 42 12.21 0.59 15.69
N LEU A 43 11.61 1.03 16.79
CA LEU A 43 11.16 2.43 16.93
C LEU A 43 12.40 3.32 17.15
N LEU A 44 12.66 4.22 16.21
CA LEU A 44 13.75 5.20 16.30
C LEU A 44 13.33 6.43 17.12
N GLY A 45 12.05 6.79 17.04
CA GLY A 45 11.47 7.88 17.82
C GLY A 45 10.00 8.10 17.48
N GLY A 46 9.34 8.91 18.28
CA GLY A 46 7.96 9.30 18.04
C GLY A 46 7.36 10.07 19.20
N GLY A 47 6.14 10.53 19.00
CA GLY A 47 5.38 11.26 20.00
C GLY A 47 3.98 11.61 19.49
N PHE A 48 3.34 12.54 20.18
CA PHE A 48 2.05 13.06 19.77
C PHE A 48 1.97 14.58 19.95
N VAL A 49 1.12 15.21 19.16
CA VAL A 49 0.76 16.63 19.24
C VAL A 49 -0.75 16.71 19.40
N LYS A 50 -1.21 17.26 20.54
CA LYS A 50 -2.63 17.43 20.85
C LYS A 50 -3.15 18.71 20.20
N ALA A 51 -4.32 18.61 19.57
CA ALA A 51 -5.11 19.78 19.24
C ALA A 51 -5.74 20.34 20.52
N LYS A 52 -5.73 21.66 20.70
CA LYS A 52 -6.37 22.33 21.85
C LYS A 52 -7.91 22.19 21.80
N ASP A 53 -8.45 22.21 20.59
CA ASP A 53 -9.87 22.08 20.30
C ASP A 53 -10.10 21.26 19.01
N THR A 54 -11.37 21.12 18.63
CA THR A 54 -11.79 20.38 17.42
C THR A 54 -11.99 21.29 16.21
N SER A 55 -11.53 22.55 16.26
CA SER A 55 -11.55 23.41 15.10
C SER A 55 -10.58 22.88 14.05
N GLU A 56 -10.94 22.98 12.78
CA GLU A 56 -10.06 22.52 11.70
C GLU A 56 -8.72 23.25 11.73
N ALA A 57 -8.74 24.56 12.00
CA ALA A 57 -7.53 25.39 12.10
C ALA A 57 -6.53 24.83 13.14
N GLU A 58 -7.04 24.43 14.31
CA GLU A 58 -6.22 23.86 15.38
C GLU A 58 -5.71 22.46 15.03
N ILE A 59 -6.54 21.64 14.37
CA ILE A 59 -6.14 20.32 13.88
C ILE A 59 -5.05 20.45 12.82
N PHE A 60 -5.12 21.43 11.92
CA PHE A 60 -4.09 21.70 10.92
C PHE A 60 -2.81 22.25 11.55
N ARG A 61 -2.91 23.12 12.57
CA ARG A 61 -1.73 23.57 13.33
C ARG A 61 -1.01 22.39 13.99
N ALA A 62 -1.77 21.54 14.68
CA ALA A 62 -1.23 20.35 15.34
C ALA A 62 -0.62 19.36 14.32
N ARG A 63 -1.19 19.28 13.11
CA ARG A 63 -0.64 18.50 11.99
C ARG A 63 0.73 19.03 11.59
N ALA A 64 0.83 20.34 11.30
CA ALA A 64 2.07 20.97 10.87
C ALA A 64 3.20 20.77 11.90
N GLU A 65 2.88 20.92 13.19
CA GLU A 65 3.85 20.69 14.27
C GLU A 65 4.28 19.21 14.35
N ALA A 66 3.36 18.25 14.16
CA ALA A 66 3.71 16.83 14.12
C ALA A 66 4.58 16.47 12.90
N GLU A 67 4.30 17.07 11.73
CA GLU A 67 5.10 16.93 10.51
C GLU A 67 6.51 17.51 10.70
N GLU A 68 6.65 18.69 11.32
CA GLU A 68 7.95 19.29 11.64
C GLU A 68 8.77 18.40 12.60
N LYS A 69 8.15 17.88 13.66
CA LYS A 69 8.80 16.95 14.59
C LYS A 69 9.23 15.65 13.90
N MET A 70 8.44 15.16 12.96
CA MET A 70 8.79 13.99 12.17
C MET A 70 9.98 14.25 11.23
N ASN A 71 10.03 15.42 10.57
CA ASN A 71 11.17 15.83 9.75
C ASN A 71 12.46 15.92 10.58
N LYS A 72 12.39 16.51 11.78
CA LYS A 72 13.54 16.53 12.71
C LYS A 72 14.03 15.13 13.09
N LEU A 73 13.13 14.15 13.21
CA LEU A 73 13.53 12.76 13.44
C LEU A 73 14.22 12.15 12.22
N TYR A 74 13.73 12.42 11.01
CA TYR A 74 14.40 12.00 9.77
C TYR A 74 15.83 12.56 9.69
N ASP A 75 15.99 13.87 9.92
CA ASP A 75 17.29 14.55 9.92
C ASP A 75 18.23 13.96 10.97
N LYS A 76 17.73 13.77 12.20
CA LYS A 76 18.51 13.20 13.32
C LYS A 76 19.02 11.79 13.02
N HIS A 77 18.24 10.98 12.31
CA HIS A 77 18.59 9.61 11.98
C HIS A 77 19.23 9.44 10.60
N GLY A 78 19.44 10.53 9.84
CA GLY A 78 19.98 10.49 8.49
C GLY A 78 19.10 9.69 7.51
N LEU A 79 17.81 9.58 7.79
CA LEU A 79 16.86 8.86 6.96
C LEU A 79 16.16 9.85 6.03
N PRO A 80 16.00 9.54 4.73
CA PRO A 80 15.24 10.41 3.85
C PRO A 80 13.79 10.47 4.31
N CYS A 81 13.25 11.68 4.46
CA CYS A 81 11.83 11.87 4.74
C CYS A 81 10.99 11.20 3.65
N ARG A 82 10.28 10.13 4.01
CA ARG A 82 9.33 9.48 3.11
C ARG A 82 8.01 10.23 3.18
N ILE A 83 7.75 11.08 2.21
CA ILE A 83 6.40 11.60 1.98
C ILE A 83 5.54 10.43 1.49
N TRP A 84 4.44 10.15 2.19
CA TRP A 84 3.45 9.17 1.77
C TRP A 84 2.81 9.66 0.46
N GLY A 85 3.15 9.00 -0.64
CA GLY A 85 2.68 9.35 -1.99
C GLY A 85 3.74 9.98 -2.92
N ALA A 86 4.87 10.50 -2.41
CA ALA A 86 5.89 11.11 -3.30
C ALA A 86 6.86 10.09 -3.93
N ASN A 87 6.95 8.88 -3.38
CA ASN A 87 7.80 7.81 -3.93
C ASN A 87 7.04 6.71 -4.68
N LYS A 88 5.74 6.91 -4.94
CA LYS A 88 5.21 6.43 -6.21
C LYS A 88 5.42 7.63 -7.14
N GLN A 89 6.28 7.51 -8.14
CA GLN A 89 5.89 8.08 -9.42
C GLN A 89 4.52 7.47 -9.70
N VAL A 90 3.46 8.17 -9.30
CA VAL A 90 2.12 7.88 -9.74
C VAL A 90 2.22 8.25 -11.20
N LYS A 91 2.63 7.29 -12.03
CA LYS A 91 2.40 7.34 -13.47
C LYS A 91 1.00 7.89 -13.60
N SER A 92 0.88 9.07 -14.18
CA SER A 92 -0.39 9.76 -14.30
C SER A 92 -1.40 8.78 -14.90
N ALA A 93 -2.70 8.94 -14.64
CA ALA A 93 -3.68 8.00 -15.18
C ALA A 93 -3.56 7.80 -16.72
N SER A 94 -2.94 8.76 -17.42
CA SER A 94 -2.57 8.70 -18.83
C SER A 94 -1.39 7.76 -19.18
N GLU A 95 -0.50 7.40 -18.26
CA GLU A 95 0.63 6.48 -18.46
C GLU A 95 0.35 5.04 -17.98
N LEU A 96 -0.83 4.80 -17.39
CA LEU A 96 -1.25 3.45 -17.00
C LEU A 96 -1.66 2.68 -18.26
N ILE A 97 -0.67 2.11 -18.96
CA ILE A 97 -0.90 1.20 -20.08
C ILE A 97 -1.81 0.07 -19.59
N LYS A 98 -3.05 0.08 -20.07
CA LYS A 98 -4.02 -0.99 -19.82
C LYS A 98 -3.57 -2.19 -20.63
N ARG A 99 -3.16 -3.25 -19.93
CA ARG A 99 -2.78 -4.52 -20.54
C ARG A 99 -3.73 -5.59 -20.05
N GLU A 100 -4.20 -6.42 -20.96
CA GLU A 100 -5.11 -7.52 -20.68
C GLU A 100 -4.45 -8.83 -21.09
N SER A 101 -4.56 -9.84 -20.24
CA SER A 101 -4.02 -11.18 -20.50
C SER A 101 -5.00 -12.07 -21.26
N GLY A 102 -6.30 -11.74 -21.23
CA GLY A 102 -7.38 -12.62 -21.68
C GLY A 102 -7.58 -13.87 -20.80
N VAL A 103 -6.80 -14.05 -19.73
CA VAL A 103 -6.81 -15.26 -18.90
C VAL A 103 -7.32 -14.97 -17.50
N VAL A 104 -8.36 -15.71 -17.09
CA VAL A 104 -8.96 -15.59 -15.75
C VAL A 104 -7.90 -15.87 -14.68
N GLY A 105 -7.76 -14.91 -13.76
CA GLY A 105 -6.79 -14.98 -12.66
C GLY A 105 -5.38 -14.53 -13.03
N VAL A 106 -5.18 -13.89 -14.18
CA VAL A 106 -3.93 -13.18 -14.51
C VAL A 106 -4.23 -11.70 -14.78
N ILE A 107 -3.70 -10.82 -13.94
CA ILE A 107 -3.98 -9.38 -14.01
C ILE A 107 -2.69 -8.58 -14.16
N TRP A 108 -2.72 -7.54 -14.99
CA TRP A 108 -1.69 -6.52 -15.00
C TRP A 108 -1.89 -5.58 -13.82
N ARG A 109 -0.81 -5.22 -13.11
CA ARG A 109 -0.80 -4.21 -12.05
C ARG A 109 -0.08 -2.96 -12.57
N PRO A 110 -0.79 -1.96 -13.13
CA PRO A 110 -0.17 -0.76 -13.69
C PRO A 110 0.73 -0.02 -12.69
N THR A 111 0.33 0.01 -11.42
CA THR A 111 1.09 0.72 -10.36
C THR A 111 2.38 0.03 -9.95
N GLU A 112 2.55 -1.25 -10.29
CA GLU A 112 3.75 -2.04 -10.00
C GLU A 112 4.50 -2.46 -11.28
N SER A 113 3.93 -2.12 -12.44
CA SER A 113 4.33 -2.54 -13.79
C SER A 113 4.68 -4.02 -13.84
N CYS A 114 3.78 -4.87 -13.34
CA CYS A 114 4.00 -6.31 -13.27
C CYS A 114 2.74 -7.11 -13.58
N TRP A 115 2.92 -8.33 -14.07
CA TRP A 115 1.86 -9.33 -14.13
C TRP A 115 1.72 -10.01 -12.76
N GLN A 116 0.49 -10.31 -12.36
CA GLN A 116 0.19 -11.02 -11.14
C GLN A 116 -0.79 -12.16 -11.46
N THR A 117 -0.52 -13.36 -10.96
CA THR A 117 -1.56 -14.40 -10.91
C THR A 117 -2.32 -14.35 -9.59
N ASP A 118 -3.54 -14.83 -9.61
CA ASP A 118 -4.39 -15.00 -8.44
C ASP A 118 -4.96 -16.42 -8.47
N VAL A 119 -4.33 -17.32 -7.71
CA VAL A 119 -4.69 -18.75 -7.67
C VAL A 119 -4.77 -19.21 -6.23
N THR A 120 -5.85 -19.90 -5.87
CA THR A 120 -6.00 -20.51 -4.55
C THR A 120 -5.70 -22.00 -4.63
N VAL A 121 -4.69 -22.47 -3.88
CA VAL A 121 -4.30 -23.88 -3.78
C VAL A 121 -4.42 -24.28 -2.30
N ASN A 122 -5.16 -25.35 -2.00
CA ASN A 122 -5.41 -25.81 -0.62
C ASN A 122 -5.96 -24.74 0.34
N GLY A 123 -6.80 -23.83 -0.16
CA GLY A 123 -7.33 -22.72 0.63
C GLY A 123 -6.31 -21.61 0.91
N MET A 124 -5.06 -21.76 0.46
CA MET A 124 -4.04 -20.72 0.49
C MET A 124 -4.00 -19.97 -0.84
N ARG A 125 -4.08 -18.65 -0.77
CA ARG A 125 -4.01 -17.79 -1.95
C ARG A 125 -2.55 -17.54 -2.33
N HIS A 126 -2.17 -17.93 -3.54
CA HIS A 126 -0.88 -17.66 -4.14
C HIS A 126 -1.01 -16.50 -5.13
N CYS A 127 -0.20 -15.46 -4.93
CA CYS A 127 -0.18 -14.27 -5.78
C CYS A 127 1.24 -13.96 -6.29
N PRO A 128 1.90 -14.87 -7.04
CA PRO A 128 3.20 -14.59 -7.61
C PRO A 128 3.12 -13.39 -8.57
N ARG A 129 4.18 -12.58 -8.55
CA ARG A 129 4.31 -11.37 -9.35
C ARG A 129 5.50 -11.52 -10.26
N PHE A 130 5.33 -11.14 -11.51
CA PHE A 130 6.33 -11.21 -12.57
C PHE A 130 6.52 -9.79 -13.08
N ARG A 131 7.72 -9.24 -12.84
CA ARG A 131 8.07 -7.88 -13.25
C ARG A 131 8.99 -7.96 -14.48
N PRO A 132 8.59 -7.37 -15.63
CA PRO A 132 9.46 -7.15 -16.78
C PRO A 132 10.73 -6.42 -16.36
N LYS A 133 11.90 -6.78 -16.91
CA LYS A 133 13.14 -6.04 -16.65
C LYS A 133 13.10 -4.62 -17.22
N ASP A 134 12.37 -4.46 -18.31
CA ASP A 134 12.20 -3.24 -19.08
C ASP A 134 10.79 -3.16 -19.65
N GLU A 135 10.36 -1.97 -20.09
CA GLU A 135 8.99 -1.71 -20.55
C GLU A 135 8.79 -2.01 -22.05
N THR A 136 9.76 -2.68 -22.69
CA THR A 136 9.62 -3.11 -24.07
C THR A 136 8.46 -4.12 -24.20
N PRO A 137 7.69 -4.07 -25.30
CA PRO A 137 6.58 -4.99 -25.49
C PRO A 137 7.04 -6.46 -25.44
N GLU A 138 8.24 -6.75 -25.95
CA GLU A 138 8.83 -8.10 -25.96
C GLU A 138 9.08 -8.62 -24.53
N GLU A 139 9.65 -7.79 -23.65
CA GLU A 139 9.91 -8.17 -22.27
C GLU A 139 8.60 -8.34 -21.48
N VAL A 140 7.61 -7.47 -21.73
CA VAL A 140 6.30 -7.55 -21.11
C VAL A 140 5.55 -8.81 -21.52
N GLU A 141 5.64 -9.20 -22.79
CA GLU A 141 5.05 -10.45 -23.31
C GLU A 141 5.77 -11.68 -22.77
N ARG A 142 7.10 -11.68 -22.71
CA ARG A 142 7.87 -12.77 -22.07
C ARG A 142 7.44 -12.96 -20.63
N CYS A 143 7.31 -11.85 -19.90
CA CYS A 143 6.85 -11.84 -18.52
C CYS A 143 5.41 -12.36 -18.36
N LEU A 144 4.53 -12.10 -19.34
CA LEU A 144 3.19 -12.69 -19.37
C LEU A 144 3.25 -14.20 -19.57
N GLN A 145 4.10 -14.70 -20.47
CA GLN A 145 4.25 -16.14 -20.70
C GLN A 145 4.74 -16.88 -19.45
N GLU A 146 5.72 -16.33 -18.73
CA GLU A 146 6.19 -16.89 -17.45
C GLU A 146 5.07 -16.92 -16.40
N CYS A 147 4.30 -15.83 -16.32
CA CYS A 147 3.15 -15.71 -15.43
C CYS A 147 2.08 -16.79 -15.72
N LEU A 148 1.79 -17.03 -17.00
CA LEU A 148 0.85 -18.06 -17.44
C LEU A 148 1.37 -19.48 -17.16
N ALA A 149 2.66 -19.74 -17.37
CA ALA A 149 3.29 -21.01 -17.05
C ALA A 149 3.18 -21.33 -15.55
N ALA A 150 3.50 -20.35 -14.69
CA ALA A 150 3.35 -20.50 -13.24
C ALA A 150 1.88 -20.68 -12.83
N GLN A 151 0.93 -20.02 -13.51
CA GLN A 151 -0.49 -20.23 -13.25
C GLN A 151 -0.92 -21.67 -13.57
N ARG A 152 -0.45 -22.23 -14.70
CA ARG A 152 -0.73 -23.62 -15.08
C ARG A 152 -0.18 -24.58 -14.04
N GLU A 153 1.07 -24.40 -13.61
CA GLU A 153 1.70 -25.25 -12.59
C GLU A 153 0.92 -25.25 -11.27
N LEU A 154 0.49 -24.07 -10.79
CA LEU A 154 -0.31 -23.95 -9.57
C LEU A 154 -1.68 -24.64 -9.70
N LYS A 155 -2.34 -24.52 -10.86
CA LYS A 155 -3.61 -25.22 -11.12
C LYS A 155 -3.43 -26.74 -11.22
N GLU A 156 -2.34 -27.22 -11.82
CA GLU A 156 -2.02 -28.65 -11.85
C GLU A 156 -1.76 -29.21 -10.46
N ARG A 157 -1.03 -28.46 -9.61
CA ARG A 157 -0.82 -28.82 -8.20
C ARG A 157 -2.16 -28.92 -7.47
N GLN A 158 -3.04 -27.94 -7.66
CA GLN A 158 -4.39 -27.96 -7.11
C GLN A 158 -5.20 -29.20 -7.57
N ALA A 159 -5.10 -29.58 -8.84
CA ALA A 159 -5.81 -30.74 -9.39
C ALA A 159 -5.27 -32.08 -8.85
N ARG A 160 -3.96 -32.20 -8.60
CA ARG A 160 -3.36 -33.40 -7.99
C ARG A 160 -3.80 -33.56 -6.54
N GLU A 161 -3.76 -32.48 -5.77
CA GLU A 161 -4.07 -32.50 -4.34
C GLU A 161 -5.57 -32.62 -4.06
N GLY A 162 -6.42 -32.05 -4.94
CA GLY A 162 -7.87 -32.21 -4.87
C GLY A 162 -8.35 -33.66 -5.10
N LYS A 163 -7.58 -34.49 -5.81
CA LYS A 163 -7.88 -35.92 -6.01
C LYS A 163 -7.53 -36.80 -4.81
N SER A 164 -6.66 -36.34 -3.89
CA SER A 164 -6.22 -37.12 -2.73
C SER A 164 -7.16 -37.01 -1.51
N LYS A 165 -8.20 -36.18 -1.58
CA LYS A 165 -9.20 -35.97 -0.50
C LYS A 165 -10.57 -36.60 -0.81
N LYS A 166 -10.64 -37.52 -1.77
CA LYS A 166 -11.88 -38.18 -2.18
C LYS A 166 -11.86 -39.66 -1.86
#